data_AF-A0AAD0KF76-F1
#
_entry.id   AF-A0AAD0KF76-F1
#
_cell.length_a   1.000
_cell.length_b   1.000
_cell.length_c   1.000
_cell.angle_alpha   90.00
_cell.angle_beta   90.00
_cell.angle_gamma   90.00
#
_symmetry.space_group_name_H-M   'P 1'
#
loop_
_entity.id
_entity.type
_entity.pdbx_description
1 polymer ?
#
loop_
_entity_poly.entity_id
_entity_poly.type
_entity_poly.pdbx_seq_one_letter_code
_entity_poly.pdbx_strand_id
1 'polypeptide(L)'
;MGDPATDLTRGQLTRAVRLLQGHVHFDAALLIHQPEGARSRIVSRVGYSSGSAWALQHLFPRDYEVGFTNRLNPSDGLPLSISDVGGRVRDEFTRTVLFEQYLRAEGFTDGMTVELFDGGDYVGLAHFSARRPDAFAAPQRALARDLSGLLALVLRPDQASENIRRPSSDDAGSAVPAPSTVYLRRGARTLSAGPVDVPFVTEAAFVHVVDDFVACGVGELRHLWWHQGTWYRVMLSRLGDFGDLRVTAWPVTSEQVWHLSRQEVRVLSGLVVGRTDAAIATGLNLSPRTVHTHMVNIRRKLGVDRRTEAAARATATATVVPGPATAPVAELARIYRDSFPT
;
A
#
# COMPACT_ATOMS: atom_id res chain seq x y z
N MET A 1 -3.24 -25.12 -26.88
CA MET A 1 -3.33 -26.55 -26.54
C MET A 1 -2.71 -26.68 -25.15
N GLY A 2 -3.52 -26.85 -24.11
CA GLY A 2 -3.05 -26.83 -22.71
C GLY A 2 -2.29 -28.10 -22.35
N ASP A 3 -1.35 -27.99 -21.43
CA ASP A 3 -0.59 -29.13 -20.92
C ASP A 3 -1.51 -30.07 -20.10
N PRO A 4 -1.67 -31.35 -20.51
CA PRO A 4 -2.56 -32.30 -19.86
C PRO A 4 -2.22 -32.56 -18.38
N ALA A 5 -0.97 -32.37 -17.96
CA ALA A 5 -0.57 -32.53 -16.55
C ALA A 5 -1.12 -31.42 -15.65
N THR A 6 -1.21 -30.18 -16.17
CA THR A 6 -1.74 -29.01 -15.45
C THR A 6 -3.27 -29.07 -15.31
N ASP A 7 -3.98 -29.66 -16.27
CA ASP A 7 -5.44 -29.84 -16.20
C ASP A 7 -5.86 -30.93 -15.21
N LEU A 8 -5.05 -32.00 -15.05
CA LEU A 8 -5.26 -33.04 -14.03
C LEU A 8 -5.12 -32.50 -12.59
N THR A 9 -4.10 -31.68 -12.33
CA THR A 9 -3.88 -31.03 -11.02
C THR A 9 -4.98 -30.02 -10.69
N ARG A 10 -5.46 -29.24 -11.67
CA ARG A 10 -6.59 -28.31 -11.49
C ARG A 10 -7.89 -29.04 -11.16
N GLY A 11 -8.16 -30.19 -11.78
CA GLY A 11 -9.32 -31.03 -11.49
C GLY A 11 -9.29 -31.62 -10.07
N GLN A 12 -8.13 -32.09 -9.62
CA GLN A 12 -7.93 -32.60 -8.25
C GLN A 12 -8.11 -31.50 -7.19
N LEU A 13 -7.57 -30.30 -7.43
CA LEU A 13 -7.75 -29.16 -6.54
C LEU A 13 -9.21 -28.72 -6.45
N THR A 14 -9.93 -28.68 -7.58
CA THR A 14 -11.36 -28.36 -7.60
C THR A 14 -12.15 -29.37 -6.75
N ARG A 15 -11.79 -30.65 -6.81
CA ARG A 15 -12.40 -31.69 -5.97
C ARG A 15 -12.05 -31.51 -4.49
N ALA A 16 -10.81 -31.19 -4.16
CA ALA A 16 -10.37 -30.92 -2.79
C ALA A 16 -11.10 -29.72 -2.19
N VAL A 17 -11.24 -28.62 -2.95
CA VAL A 17 -12.03 -27.46 -2.52
C VAL A 17 -13.48 -27.85 -2.28
N ARG A 18 -14.10 -28.69 -3.12
CA ARG A 18 -15.47 -29.17 -2.87
C ARG A 18 -15.60 -29.98 -1.58
N LEU A 19 -14.57 -30.72 -1.17
CA LEU A 19 -14.58 -31.43 0.12
C LEU A 19 -14.62 -30.45 1.31
N LEU A 20 -14.06 -29.25 1.16
CA LEU A 20 -14.16 -28.21 2.19
C LEU A 20 -15.60 -27.72 2.41
N GLN A 21 -16.53 -27.91 1.47
CA GLN A 21 -17.94 -27.53 1.64
C GLN A 21 -18.62 -28.25 2.83
N GLY A 22 -18.11 -29.42 3.21
CA GLY A 22 -18.59 -30.17 4.38
C GLY A 22 -18.23 -29.53 5.72
N HIS A 23 -17.24 -28.63 5.75
CA HIS A 23 -16.70 -28.01 6.97
C HIS A 23 -16.80 -26.48 6.97
N VAL A 24 -16.75 -25.86 5.79
CA VAL A 24 -16.97 -24.43 5.56
C VAL A 24 -18.19 -24.32 4.65
N HIS A 25 -19.30 -23.82 5.17
CA HIS A 25 -20.58 -23.79 4.45
C HIS A 25 -20.63 -22.68 3.38
N PHE A 26 -19.91 -22.87 2.28
CA PHE A 26 -19.89 -21.96 1.13
C PHE A 26 -20.63 -22.51 -0.09
N ASP A 27 -21.23 -21.61 -0.86
CA ASP A 27 -21.87 -21.87 -2.16
C ASP A 27 -20.89 -21.73 -3.33
N ALA A 28 -19.87 -20.88 -3.17
CA ALA A 28 -18.83 -20.64 -4.16
C ALA A 28 -17.45 -20.45 -3.50
N ALA A 29 -16.40 -20.86 -4.20
CA ALA A 29 -15.01 -20.69 -3.79
C ALA A 29 -14.09 -20.39 -4.99
N LEU A 30 -13.10 -19.54 -4.78
CA LEU A 30 -12.13 -19.10 -5.78
C LEU A 30 -10.74 -19.06 -5.18
N LEU A 31 -9.79 -19.77 -5.79
CA LEU A 31 -8.37 -19.71 -5.44
C LEU A 31 -7.62 -18.93 -6.51
N ILE A 32 -6.90 -17.88 -6.12
CA ILE A 32 -6.18 -16.98 -7.01
C ILE A 32 -4.72 -16.95 -6.59
N HIS A 33 -3.82 -17.27 -7.52
CA HIS A 33 -2.39 -17.03 -7.36
C HIS A 33 -2.07 -15.63 -7.87
N GLN A 34 -1.59 -14.77 -6.97
CA GLN A 34 -1.37 -13.36 -7.21
C GLN A 34 -0.23 -12.84 -6.31
N PRO A 35 1.01 -13.26 -6.55
CA PRO A 35 2.14 -12.72 -5.78
C PRO A 35 2.38 -11.25 -6.16
N GLU A 36 3.04 -10.52 -5.27
CA GLU A 36 3.32 -9.10 -5.47
C GLU A 36 4.18 -8.87 -6.72
N GLY A 37 3.75 -7.95 -7.59
CA GLY A 37 4.46 -7.60 -8.83
C GLY A 37 4.37 -8.64 -9.96
N ALA A 38 3.65 -9.76 -9.78
CA ALA A 38 3.47 -10.76 -10.84
C ALA A 38 2.03 -10.85 -11.36
N ARG A 39 1.84 -11.66 -12.41
CA ARG A 39 0.54 -11.83 -13.07
C ARG A 39 -0.40 -12.67 -12.22
N SER A 40 -1.59 -12.12 -11.94
CA SER A 40 -2.68 -12.85 -11.28
C SER A 40 -3.25 -13.97 -12.18
N ARG A 41 -3.53 -15.13 -11.61
CA ARG A 41 -4.19 -16.27 -12.27
C ARG A 41 -5.21 -16.95 -11.35
N ILE A 42 -6.34 -17.35 -11.90
CA ILE A 42 -7.30 -18.22 -11.21
C ILE A 42 -6.78 -19.66 -11.26
N VAL A 43 -6.60 -20.26 -10.08
CA VAL A 43 -6.13 -21.65 -9.93
C VAL A 43 -7.31 -22.61 -9.85
N SER A 44 -8.34 -22.26 -9.08
CA SER A 44 -9.57 -23.05 -8.94
C SER A 44 -10.78 -22.13 -8.84
N ARG A 45 -11.90 -22.55 -9.46
CA ARG A 45 -13.19 -21.86 -9.42
C ARG A 45 -14.32 -22.86 -9.23
N VAL A 46 -15.08 -22.67 -8.15
CA VAL A 46 -16.26 -23.46 -7.80
C VAL A 46 -17.42 -22.49 -7.55
N GLY A 47 -18.58 -22.72 -8.18
CA GLY A 47 -19.82 -21.98 -7.87
C GLY A 47 -19.93 -20.54 -8.39
N TYR A 48 -18.82 -19.84 -8.65
CA TYR A 48 -18.84 -18.49 -9.23
C TYR A 48 -19.03 -18.50 -10.76
N SER A 49 -19.82 -17.56 -11.28
CA SER A 49 -19.78 -17.25 -12.72
C SER A 49 -18.42 -16.70 -13.15
N SER A 50 -18.20 -16.60 -14.47
CA SER A 50 -16.96 -16.01 -14.99
C SER A 50 -16.85 -14.52 -14.64
N GLY A 51 -17.99 -13.82 -14.56
CA GLY A 51 -18.05 -12.40 -14.18
C GLY A 51 -17.63 -12.19 -12.73
N SER A 52 -18.24 -12.91 -11.79
CA SER A 52 -17.87 -12.81 -10.37
C SER A 52 -16.44 -13.24 -10.09
N ALA A 53 -15.96 -14.29 -10.77
CA ALA A 53 -14.57 -14.70 -10.65
C ALA A 53 -13.59 -13.65 -11.19
N TRP A 54 -13.91 -13.01 -12.31
CA TRP A 54 -13.12 -11.89 -12.85
C TRP A 54 -13.12 -10.70 -11.89
N ALA A 55 -14.28 -10.35 -11.33
CA ALA A 55 -14.42 -9.23 -10.42
C ALA A 55 -13.62 -9.46 -9.12
N LEU A 56 -13.72 -10.65 -8.52
CA LEU A 56 -12.91 -11.03 -7.37
C LEU A 56 -11.42 -11.01 -7.69
N GLN A 57 -11.01 -11.42 -8.89
CA GLN A 57 -9.60 -11.43 -9.27
C GLN A 57 -9.01 -10.01 -9.49
N HIS A 58 -9.80 -9.07 -10.02
CA HIS A 58 -9.25 -7.80 -10.52
C HIS A 58 -9.75 -6.56 -9.77
N LEU A 59 -10.93 -6.62 -9.16
CA LEU A 59 -11.50 -5.52 -8.39
C LEU A 59 -11.17 -5.66 -6.91
N PHE A 60 -11.29 -6.85 -6.32
CA PHE A 60 -10.99 -7.05 -4.90
C PHE A 60 -9.57 -6.58 -4.51
N PRO A 61 -8.49 -6.94 -5.23
CA PRO A 61 -7.14 -6.55 -4.83
C PRO A 61 -6.84 -5.06 -5.01
N ARG A 62 -7.71 -4.30 -5.70
CA ARG A 62 -7.57 -2.83 -5.78
C ARG A 62 -7.88 -2.20 -4.44
N ASP A 63 -8.84 -2.78 -3.73
CA ASP A 63 -9.40 -2.22 -2.52
C ASP A 63 -8.87 -2.93 -1.25
N TYR A 64 -8.32 -4.13 -1.40
CA TYR A 64 -7.82 -4.96 -0.32
C TYR A 64 -6.41 -5.46 -0.62
N GLU A 65 -5.41 -4.69 -0.20
CA GLU A 65 -4.00 -5.08 -0.34
C GLU A 65 -3.54 -6.13 0.67
N VAL A 66 -2.38 -6.74 0.43
CA VAL A 66 -1.73 -7.69 1.33
C VAL A 66 -1.63 -7.14 2.76
N GLY A 67 -1.93 -7.99 3.72
CA GLY A 67 -2.06 -7.68 5.15
C GLY A 67 -3.43 -7.16 5.55
N PHE A 68 -4.43 -7.09 4.67
CA PHE A 68 -5.73 -6.50 5.00
C PHE A 68 -6.41 -7.18 6.19
N THR A 69 -6.25 -8.50 6.39
CA THR A 69 -6.91 -9.21 7.49
C THR A 69 -6.48 -8.64 8.84
N ASN A 70 -5.17 -8.53 9.06
CA ASN A 70 -4.61 -7.97 10.28
C ASN A 70 -4.95 -6.48 10.46
N ARG A 71 -5.04 -5.72 9.36
CA ARG A 71 -5.39 -4.29 9.41
C ARG A 71 -6.85 -4.05 9.76
N LEU A 72 -7.75 -4.84 9.18
CA LEU A 72 -9.19 -4.58 9.24
C LEU A 72 -9.88 -5.33 10.38
N ASN A 73 -9.21 -6.34 10.92
CA ASN A 73 -9.70 -7.12 12.05
C ASN A 73 -8.57 -7.44 13.05
N PRO A 74 -8.00 -6.41 13.72
CA PRO A 74 -6.85 -6.58 14.62
C PRO A 74 -7.20 -7.31 15.92
N SER A 75 -8.48 -7.48 16.26
CA SER A 75 -8.93 -8.07 17.52
C SER A 75 -8.75 -9.58 17.60
N ASP A 76 -9.04 -10.31 16.52
CA ASP A 76 -8.95 -11.78 16.49
C ASP A 76 -7.98 -12.30 15.41
N GLY A 77 -7.54 -11.45 14.47
CA GLY A 77 -6.66 -11.81 13.36
C GLY A 77 -7.25 -12.87 12.42
N LEU A 78 -8.57 -13.08 12.47
CA LEU A 78 -9.28 -14.04 11.64
C LEU A 78 -9.65 -13.40 10.29
N PRO A 79 -9.70 -14.20 9.20
CA PRO A 79 -10.17 -13.77 7.89
C PRO A 79 -11.42 -12.92 7.97
N LEU A 80 -11.53 -11.91 7.11
CA LEU A 80 -12.71 -11.04 7.09
C LEU A 80 -13.92 -11.78 6.53
N SER A 81 -15.05 -11.66 7.22
CA SER A 81 -16.38 -12.05 6.75
C SER A 81 -17.25 -10.81 6.57
N ILE A 82 -18.07 -10.73 5.52
CA ILE A 82 -19.01 -9.61 5.31
C ILE A 82 -19.95 -9.47 6.51
N SER A 83 -20.44 -10.59 7.03
CA SER A 83 -21.38 -10.62 8.15
C SER A 83 -20.75 -10.22 9.49
N ASP A 84 -19.48 -10.55 9.71
CA ASP A 84 -18.82 -10.40 11.02
C ASP A 84 -17.86 -9.21 11.09
N VAL A 85 -17.55 -8.60 9.94
CA VAL A 85 -16.73 -7.38 9.93
C VAL A 85 -17.55 -6.20 10.45
N GLY A 86 -16.90 -5.31 11.21
CA GLY A 86 -17.54 -4.13 11.80
C GLY A 86 -18.32 -3.29 10.76
N GLY A 87 -19.44 -2.71 11.21
CA GLY A 87 -20.48 -2.13 10.33
C GLY A 87 -19.95 -1.17 9.25
N ARG A 88 -18.94 -0.34 9.56
CA ARG A 88 -18.34 0.56 8.57
C ARG A 88 -17.67 -0.18 7.41
N VAL A 89 -16.86 -1.19 7.69
CA VAL A 89 -16.14 -1.95 6.65
C VAL A 89 -17.12 -2.77 5.82
N ARG A 90 -18.17 -3.29 6.45
CA ARG A 90 -19.27 -3.96 5.77
C ARG A 90 -20.01 -3.01 4.83
N ASP A 91 -20.36 -1.81 5.29
CA ASP A 91 -21.06 -0.80 4.49
C ASP A 91 -20.21 -0.33 3.31
N GLU A 92 -18.91 -0.14 3.53
CA GLU A 92 -17.93 0.20 2.50
C GLU A 92 -17.85 -0.91 1.44
N PHE A 93 -17.67 -2.17 1.84
CA PHE A 93 -17.60 -3.29 0.91
C PHE A 93 -18.88 -3.50 0.11
N THR A 94 -20.04 -3.47 0.79
CA THR A 94 -21.33 -3.78 0.17
C THR A 94 -21.84 -2.72 -0.81
N ARG A 95 -21.18 -1.55 -0.88
CA ARG A 95 -21.43 -0.50 -1.86
C ARG A 95 -20.47 -0.53 -3.05
N THR A 96 -19.50 -1.45 -3.08
CA THR A 96 -18.57 -1.59 -4.20
C THR A 96 -19.27 -2.14 -5.44
N VAL A 97 -18.74 -1.78 -6.62
CA VAL A 97 -19.14 -2.41 -7.89
C VAL A 97 -18.97 -3.92 -7.83
N LEU A 98 -17.89 -4.39 -7.20
CA LEU A 98 -17.62 -5.82 -6.97
C LEU A 98 -18.80 -6.50 -6.27
N PHE A 99 -19.29 -5.93 -5.16
CA PHE A 99 -20.38 -6.55 -4.43
C PHE A 99 -21.72 -6.36 -5.13
N GLU A 100 -22.11 -5.13 -5.48
CA GLU A 100 -23.45 -4.83 -5.98
C GLU A 100 -23.74 -5.46 -7.35
N GLN A 101 -22.79 -5.37 -8.29
CA GLN A 101 -23.03 -5.78 -9.67
C GLN A 101 -22.68 -7.24 -9.94
N TYR A 102 -21.78 -7.83 -9.16
CA TYR A 102 -21.31 -9.21 -9.39
C TYR A 102 -21.80 -10.16 -8.30
N LEU A 103 -21.38 -9.96 -7.05
CA LEU A 103 -21.66 -10.94 -5.99
C LEU A 103 -23.14 -10.97 -5.60
N ARG A 104 -23.75 -9.80 -5.37
CA ARG A 104 -25.16 -9.68 -4.98
C ARG A 104 -26.10 -10.11 -6.12
N ALA A 105 -25.73 -9.83 -7.37
CA ALA A 105 -26.48 -10.25 -8.55
C ALA A 105 -26.59 -11.79 -8.67
N GLU A 106 -25.60 -12.53 -8.16
CA GLU A 106 -25.61 -14.00 -8.09
C GLU A 106 -26.23 -14.55 -6.78
N GLY A 107 -26.76 -13.67 -5.94
CA GLY A 107 -27.45 -14.01 -4.70
C GLY A 107 -26.53 -14.29 -3.51
N PHE A 108 -25.23 -13.98 -3.61
CA PHE A 108 -24.34 -14.09 -2.46
C PHE A 108 -24.62 -12.96 -1.46
N THR A 109 -24.77 -13.32 -0.19
CA THR A 109 -25.12 -12.41 0.90
C THR A 109 -24.05 -12.33 1.97
N ASP A 110 -23.17 -13.34 2.04
CA ASP A 110 -22.00 -13.35 2.91
C ASP A 110 -20.78 -13.89 2.14
N GLY A 111 -19.60 -13.55 2.61
CA GLY A 111 -18.35 -13.86 1.95
C GLY A 111 -17.16 -13.72 2.88
N MET A 112 -16.20 -14.61 2.75
CA MET A 112 -14.94 -14.59 3.49
C MET A 112 -13.76 -14.62 2.53
N THR A 113 -12.74 -13.81 2.82
CA THR A 113 -11.48 -13.83 2.06
C THR A 113 -10.32 -14.16 2.98
N VAL A 114 -9.48 -15.10 2.56
CA VAL A 114 -8.30 -15.58 3.26
C VAL A 114 -7.06 -15.23 2.46
N GLU A 115 -6.10 -14.60 3.12
CA GLU A 115 -4.78 -14.34 2.56
C GLU A 115 -3.89 -15.59 2.69
N LEU A 116 -3.16 -15.91 1.63
CA LEU A 116 -2.35 -17.12 1.55
C LEU A 116 -0.86 -16.76 1.51
N PHE A 117 -0.13 -17.26 2.51
CA PHE A 117 1.31 -17.03 2.66
C PHE A 117 2.04 -18.38 2.70
N ASP A 118 3.25 -18.42 2.12
CA ASP A 118 4.18 -19.55 2.21
C ASP A 118 5.55 -19.02 2.68
N GLY A 119 6.06 -19.51 3.81
CA GLY A 119 7.34 -19.05 4.36
C GLY A 119 7.41 -17.55 4.69
N GLY A 120 6.27 -16.86 4.78
CA GLY A 120 6.18 -15.39 4.95
C GLY A 120 5.95 -14.62 3.64
N ASP A 121 6.13 -15.26 2.49
CA ASP A 121 5.86 -14.66 1.18
C ASP A 121 4.37 -14.74 0.83
N TYR A 122 3.81 -13.65 0.33
CA TYR A 122 2.43 -13.62 -0.15
C TYR A 122 2.28 -14.32 -1.50
N VAL A 123 1.36 -15.28 -1.56
CA VAL A 123 1.15 -16.13 -2.74
C VAL A 123 -0.19 -15.83 -3.43
N GLY A 124 -1.20 -15.39 -2.68
CA GLY A 124 -2.50 -15.01 -3.25
C GLY A 124 -3.66 -15.09 -2.26
N LEU A 125 -4.85 -15.38 -2.79
CA LEU A 125 -6.11 -15.28 -2.06
C LEU A 125 -6.98 -16.53 -2.23
N ALA A 126 -7.76 -16.83 -1.19
CA ALA A 126 -8.93 -17.70 -1.27
C ALA A 126 -10.19 -16.92 -0.93
N HIS A 127 -11.14 -16.86 -1.85
CA HIS A 127 -12.48 -16.31 -1.60
C HIS A 127 -13.47 -17.44 -1.42
N PHE A 128 -14.38 -17.26 -0.46
CA PHE A 128 -15.53 -18.12 -0.22
C PHE A 128 -16.78 -17.23 -0.15
N SER A 129 -17.86 -17.59 -0.82
CA SER A 129 -19.13 -16.87 -0.73
C SER A 129 -20.29 -17.81 -0.43
N ALA A 130 -21.28 -17.29 0.28
CA ALA A 130 -22.49 -18.00 0.64
C ALA A 130 -23.73 -17.15 0.34
N ARG A 131 -24.83 -17.82 -0.01
CA ARG A 131 -26.16 -17.22 -0.20
C ARG A 131 -26.95 -17.11 1.09
N ARG A 132 -26.46 -17.74 2.16
CA ARG A 132 -26.96 -17.53 3.52
C ARG A 132 -26.17 -16.39 4.17
N PRO A 133 -26.82 -15.50 4.92
CA PRO A 133 -26.10 -14.58 5.80
C PRO A 133 -25.39 -15.35 6.91
N ASP A 134 -24.38 -14.74 7.51
CA ASP A 134 -23.68 -15.24 8.71
C ASP A 134 -23.09 -16.66 8.51
N ALA A 135 -22.69 -16.97 7.28
CA ALA A 135 -22.15 -18.27 6.90
C ALA A 135 -20.75 -18.49 7.46
N PHE A 136 -19.99 -17.42 7.65
CA PHE A 136 -18.60 -17.45 8.06
C PHE A 136 -18.42 -16.85 9.46
N ALA A 137 -18.94 -17.54 10.48
CA ALA A 137 -18.70 -17.20 11.87
C ALA A 137 -17.26 -17.57 12.31
N ALA A 138 -16.88 -17.17 13.53
CA ALA A 138 -15.51 -17.37 14.04
C ALA A 138 -14.95 -18.79 13.86
N PRO A 139 -15.69 -19.90 14.08
CA PRO A 139 -15.16 -21.25 13.85
C PRO A 139 -14.77 -21.52 12.40
N GLN A 140 -15.58 -21.08 11.43
CA GLN A 140 -15.30 -21.24 10.01
C GLN A 140 -14.12 -20.38 9.57
N ARG A 141 -14.02 -19.15 10.10
CA ARG A 141 -12.90 -18.23 9.84
C ARG A 141 -11.59 -18.78 10.41
N ALA A 142 -11.63 -19.34 11.62
CA ALA A 142 -10.48 -20.01 12.23
C ALA A 142 -10.02 -21.23 11.42
N LEU A 143 -10.94 -22.11 11.02
CA LEU A 143 -10.62 -23.25 10.18
C LEU A 143 -9.98 -22.82 8.85
N ALA A 144 -10.52 -21.79 8.19
CA ALA A 144 -9.99 -21.30 6.93
C ALA A 144 -8.58 -20.69 7.08
N ARG A 145 -8.31 -20.00 8.19
CA ARG A 145 -6.96 -19.55 8.55
C ARG A 145 -6.02 -20.72 8.76
N ASP A 146 -6.43 -21.73 9.50
CA ASP A 146 -5.57 -22.89 9.80
C ASP A 146 -5.26 -23.72 8.53
N LEU A 147 -6.17 -23.71 7.55
CA LEU A 147 -5.97 -24.31 6.23
C LEU A 147 -5.19 -23.44 5.24
N SER A 148 -4.92 -22.17 5.56
CA SER A 148 -4.29 -21.21 4.63
C SER A 148 -2.94 -21.69 4.08
N GLY A 149 -2.08 -22.27 4.93
CA GLY A 149 -0.78 -22.80 4.51
C GLY A 149 -0.91 -23.97 3.53
N LEU A 150 -1.89 -24.85 3.72
CA LEU A 150 -2.14 -25.95 2.78
C LEU A 150 -2.66 -25.43 1.44
N LEU A 151 -3.54 -24.43 1.46
CA LEU A 151 -4.01 -23.77 0.25
C LEU A 151 -2.83 -23.10 -0.48
N ALA A 152 -1.97 -22.36 0.23
CA ALA A 152 -0.79 -21.69 -0.32
C ALA A 152 0.14 -22.66 -1.07
N LEU A 153 0.40 -23.84 -0.51
CA LEU A 153 1.23 -24.87 -1.16
C LEU A 153 0.71 -25.30 -2.53
N VAL A 154 -0.61 -25.31 -2.74
CA VAL A 154 -1.20 -25.69 -4.02
C VAL A 154 -1.18 -24.54 -5.04
N LEU A 155 -0.97 -23.31 -4.59
CA LEU A 155 -0.84 -22.16 -5.47
C LEU A 155 0.56 -22.02 -6.08
N ARG A 156 1.54 -22.83 -5.65
CA ARG A 156 2.89 -22.81 -6.21
C ARG A 156 2.85 -22.91 -7.73
N PRO A 157 3.60 -22.07 -8.47
CA PRO A 157 3.77 -22.25 -9.89
C PRO A 157 4.47 -23.59 -10.13
N ASP A 158 4.06 -24.28 -11.20
CA ASP A 158 4.82 -25.40 -11.74
C ASP A 158 6.22 -24.88 -12.05
N GLN A 159 7.23 -25.41 -11.37
CA GLN A 159 8.59 -24.84 -11.27
C GLN A 159 9.34 -24.79 -12.62
N ALA A 160 8.71 -25.17 -13.73
CA ALA A 160 9.32 -25.26 -15.05
C ALA A 160 9.41 -23.91 -15.82
N SER A 161 8.71 -22.84 -15.43
CA SER A 161 8.58 -21.65 -16.30
C SER A 161 9.02 -20.28 -15.74
N GLU A 162 9.31 -20.14 -14.44
CA GLU A 162 9.64 -18.80 -13.87
C GLU A 162 11.13 -18.52 -13.65
N ASN A 163 12.02 -19.47 -13.95
CA ASN A 163 13.48 -19.32 -13.79
C ASN A 163 14.18 -18.33 -14.76
N ILE A 164 13.43 -17.53 -15.53
CA ILE A 164 14.02 -16.58 -16.50
C ILE A 164 14.02 -15.12 -15.99
N ARG A 165 13.42 -14.79 -14.84
CA ARG A 165 13.32 -13.38 -14.39
C ARG A 165 13.53 -13.12 -12.89
N ARG A 166 14.43 -13.85 -12.23
CA ARG A 166 15.04 -13.34 -10.99
C ARG A 166 16.55 -13.17 -11.23
N PRO A 167 17.12 -11.96 -11.11
CA PRO A 167 18.55 -11.85 -10.92
C PRO A 167 18.89 -12.56 -9.61
N SER A 168 19.85 -13.47 -9.67
CA SER A 168 20.46 -14.11 -8.49
C SER A 168 20.96 -13.03 -7.54
N SER A 169 20.47 -13.05 -6.30
CA SER A 169 21.02 -12.25 -5.20
C SER A 169 22.30 -12.90 -4.69
N ASP A 170 23.34 -12.87 -5.51
CA ASP A 170 24.74 -13.10 -5.12
C ASP A 170 25.51 -11.84 -5.50
N ASP A 171 25.29 -10.77 -4.74
CA ASP A 171 26.24 -9.67 -4.66
C ASP A 171 26.23 -9.12 -3.23
N ALA A 172 27.10 -9.70 -2.41
CA ALA A 172 27.42 -9.23 -1.07
C ALA A 172 28.22 -7.92 -1.19
N GLY A 173 27.53 -6.82 -1.42
CA GLY A 173 28.12 -5.48 -1.48
C GLY A 173 27.08 -4.41 -1.13
N SER A 174 27.14 -3.90 0.10
CA SER A 174 26.27 -2.83 0.63
C SER A 174 24.78 -3.17 0.67
N ALA A 175 24.36 -3.87 1.73
CA ALA A 175 22.94 -4.03 2.04
C ALA A 175 22.34 -2.65 2.38
N VAL A 176 21.75 -2.00 1.39
CA VAL A 176 20.80 -0.91 1.63
C VAL A 176 19.66 -1.51 2.46
N PRO A 177 19.34 -0.99 3.66
CA PRO A 177 18.23 -1.52 4.45
C PRO A 177 16.97 -1.53 3.60
N ALA A 178 16.24 -2.64 3.60
CA ALA A 178 14.95 -2.72 2.91
C ALA A 178 14.03 -1.60 3.45
N PRO A 179 13.25 -0.93 2.57
CA PRO A 179 12.40 0.17 3.00
C PRO A 179 11.35 -0.33 3.99
N SER A 180 11.30 0.31 5.16
CA SER A 180 10.22 0.10 6.13
C SER A 180 8.89 0.50 5.51
N THR A 181 7.90 -0.37 5.59
CA THR A 181 6.57 -0.12 5.03
C THR A 181 5.52 -0.24 6.13
N VAL A 182 4.67 0.78 6.25
CA VAL A 182 3.50 0.74 7.14
C VAL A 182 2.26 1.15 6.36
N TYR A 183 1.16 0.48 6.66
CA TYR A 183 -0.13 0.77 6.05
C TYR A 183 -1.00 1.51 7.06
N LEU A 184 -1.56 2.65 6.63
CA LEU A 184 -2.41 3.49 7.44
C LEU A 184 -3.85 3.44 6.92
N ARG A 185 -4.81 3.26 7.82
CA ARG A 185 -6.23 3.41 7.52
C ARG A 185 -6.78 4.66 8.19
N ARG A 186 -7.53 5.49 7.44
CA ARG A 186 -8.20 6.67 7.98
C ARG A 186 -9.63 6.36 8.45
N GLY A 187 -9.78 6.26 9.77
CA GLY A 187 -11.07 6.30 10.47
C GLY A 187 -11.70 7.70 10.46
N ALA A 188 -12.92 7.84 11.00
CA ALA A 188 -13.65 9.11 11.03
C ALA A 188 -12.86 10.23 11.74
N ARG A 189 -11.92 9.89 12.63
CA ARG A 189 -11.03 10.81 13.36
C ARG A 189 -9.66 10.22 13.76
N THR A 190 -9.26 9.05 13.23
CA THR A 190 -8.07 8.33 13.71
C THR A 190 -7.34 7.62 12.58
N LEU A 191 -6.02 7.73 12.55
CA LEU A 191 -5.12 6.92 11.71
C LEU A 191 -4.63 5.72 12.53
N SER A 192 -4.79 4.50 12.00
CA SER A 192 -4.26 3.28 12.63
C SER A 192 -3.19 2.66 11.73
N ALA A 193 -2.06 2.29 12.34
CA ALA A 193 -0.95 1.58 11.72
C ALA A 193 -0.99 0.10 12.14
N GLY A 194 -0.68 -0.82 11.21
CA GLY A 194 -0.35 -2.21 11.55
C GLY A 194 0.94 -2.32 12.40
N PRO A 195 1.46 -3.53 12.68
CA PRO A 195 2.75 -3.69 13.35
C PRO A 195 3.83 -2.83 12.67
N VAL A 196 4.48 -1.96 13.45
CA VAL A 196 5.11 -0.71 12.96
C VAL A 196 6.58 -0.89 12.62
N ASP A 197 6.96 -0.57 11.37
CA ASP A 197 8.37 -0.43 10.94
C ASP A 197 8.79 1.01 10.61
N VAL A 198 7.88 2.00 10.67
CA VAL A 198 8.19 3.43 10.38
C VAL A 198 8.26 4.25 11.69
N PRO A 199 9.44 4.70 12.13
CA PRO A 199 9.65 5.23 13.49
C PRO A 199 8.85 6.48 13.88
N PHE A 200 8.48 7.30 12.90
CA PHE A 200 7.83 8.60 13.09
C PHE A 200 6.34 8.59 12.73
N VAL A 201 5.76 7.43 12.44
CA VAL A 201 4.38 7.32 11.92
C VAL A 201 3.33 7.88 12.89
N THR A 202 3.63 7.89 14.19
CA THR A 202 2.76 8.40 15.26
C THR A 202 3.08 9.84 15.67
N GLU A 203 4.10 10.49 15.08
CA GLU A 203 4.44 11.88 15.39
C GLU A 203 3.32 12.81 14.93
N ALA A 204 2.85 13.71 15.80
CA ALA A 204 1.76 14.63 15.49
C ALA A 204 2.01 15.47 14.22
N ALA A 205 3.25 15.90 13.99
CA ALA A 205 3.62 16.63 12.79
C ALA A 205 3.53 15.78 11.51
N PHE A 206 3.91 14.49 11.59
CA PHE A 206 3.81 13.57 10.46
C PHE A 206 2.35 13.22 10.16
N VAL A 207 1.57 12.98 11.22
CA VAL A 207 0.12 12.75 11.14
C VAL A 207 -0.58 13.90 10.41
N HIS A 208 -0.24 15.17 10.71
CA HIS A 208 -0.78 16.31 9.98
C HIS A 208 -0.44 16.29 8.47
N VAL A 209 0.77 15.89 8.09
CA VAL A 209 1.15 15.74 6.68
C VAL A 209 0.34 14.64 5.99
N VAL A 210 0.10 13.52 6.69
CA VAL A 210 -0.75 12.43 6.20
C VAL A 210 -2.20 12.92 6.04
N ASP A 211 -2.73 13.67 7.00
CA ASP A 211 -4.08 14.23 6.94
C ASP A 211 -4.27 15.18 5.77
N ASP A 212 -3.29 16.08 5.55
CA ASP A 212 -3.27 16.99 4.42
C ASP A 212 -3.16 16.24 3.08
N PHE A 213 -2.30 15.21 3.00
CA PHE A 213 -2.16 14.36 1.81
C PHE A 213 -3.49 13.69 1.42
N VAL A 214 -4.19 13.13 2.41
CA VAL A 214 -5.50 12.53 2.18
C VAL A 214 -6.50 13.55 1.69
N ALA A 215 -6.54 14.74 2.30
CA ALA A 215 -7.47 15.82 1.94
C ALA A 215 -7.22 16.37 0.52
N CYS A 216 -5.98 16.36 0.05
CA CYS A 216 -5.61 16.88 -1.27
C CYS A 216 -5.97 15.94 -2.43
N GLY A 217 -6.27 14.67 -2.16
CA GLY A 217 -6.71 13.71 -3.19
C GLY A 217 -5.63 13.29 -4.20
N VAL A 218 -4.35 13.58 -3.96
CA VAL A 218 -3.25 13.09 -4.82
C VAL A 218 -2.97 11.60 -4.58
N GLY A 219 -2.51 10.92 -5.62
CA GLY A 219 -2.21 9.48 -5.59
C GLY A 219 -0.91 9.14 -4.87
N GLU A 220 0.09 10.02 -4.96
CA GLU A 220 1.40 9.81 -4.34
C GLU A 220 2.04 11.14 -3.90
N LEU A 221 2.81 11.10 -2.81
CA LEU A 221 3.65 12.20 -2.35
C LEU A 221 5.00 11.67 -1.87
N ARG A 222 6.07 12.02 -2.60
CA ARG A 222 7.45 11.77 -2.21
C ARG A 222 8.03 12.99 -1.52
N HIS A 223 8.72 12.78 -0.39
CA HIS A 223 9.32 13.86 0.38
C HIS A 223 10.42 13.34 1.32
N LEU A 224 11.06 14.27 2.03
CA LEU A 224 11.99 13.99 3.13
C LEU A 224 11.32 14.20 4.48
N TRP A 225 11.70 13.37 5.45
CA TRP A 225 11.31 13.53 6.85
C TRP A 225 12.55 13.43 7.75
N TRP A 226 12.60 14.25 8.80
CA TRP A 226 13.70 14.19 9.78
C TRP A 226 13.23 13.53 11.05
N HIS A 227 13.91 12.47 11.48
CA HIS A 227 13.62 11.78 12.73
C HIS A 227 14.92 11.41 13.44
N GLN A 228 15.05 11.84 14.70
CA GLN A 228 16.13 11.47 15.63
C GLN A 228 17.57 11.47 15.05
N GLY A 229 17.94 12.50 14.28
CA GLY A 229 19.32 12.59 13.74
C GLY A 229 19.47 12.07 12.31
N THR A 230 18.42 11.46 11.76
CA THR A 230 18.47 10.78 10.47
C THR A 230 17.42 11.36 9.53
N TRP A 231 17.81 11.56 8.27
CA TRP A 231 16.88 11.84 7.18
C TRP A 231 16.28 10.55 6.68
N TYR A 232 14.97 10.57 6.43
CA TYR A 232 14.25 9.51 5.77
C TYR A 232 13.69 10.06 4.45
N ARG A 233 13.77 9.25 3.39
CA ARG A 233 12.94 9.48 2.22
C ARG A 233 11.64 8.74 2.44
N VAL A 234 10.54 9.47 2.29
CA VAL A 234 9.19 8.99 2.58
C VAL A 234 8.36 9.08 1.32
N MET A 235 7.61 8.02 1.04
CA MET A 235 6.60 8.00 0.00
C MET A 235 5.27 7.60 0.62
N LEU A 236 4.30 8.51 0.50
CA LEU A 236 2.90 8.26 0.79
C LEU A 236 2.22 7.88 -0.52
N SER A 237 1.54 6.74 -0.56
CA SER A 237 0.74 6.30 -1.70
C SER A 237 -0.68 6.02 -1.24
N ARG A 238 -1.68 6.46 -2.00
CA ARG A 238 -3.07 6.06 -1.76
C ARG A 238 -3.29 4.63 -2.25
N LEU A 239 -4.04 3.86 -1.48
CA LEU A 239 -4.36 2.47 -1.77
C LEU A 239 -5.88 2.31 -1.84
N GLY A 240 -6.35 1.79 -2.97
CA GLY A 240 -7.77 1.55 -3.23
C GLY A 240 -8.69 2.74 -3.02
N ASP A 241 -9.99 2.45 -2.99
CA ASP A 241 -11.03 3.47 -2.83
C ASP A 241 -11.43 3.72 -1.37
N PHE A 242 -10.95 2.89 -0.42
CA PHE A 242 -11.33 2.96 1.00
C PHE A 242 -10.50 3.91 1.88
N GLY A 243 -9.67 4.75 1.27
CA GLY A 243 -8.86 5.74 2.00
C GLY A 243 -7.70 5.12 2.78
N ASP A 244 -7.25 3.94 2.37
CA ASP A 244 -6.02 3.32 2.85
C ASP A 244 -4.80 4.01 2.22
N LEU A 245 -3.69 4.00 2.96
CA LEU A 245 -2.44 4.64 2.56
C LEU A 245 -1.27 3.72 2.84
N ARG A 246 -0.33 3.62 1.90
CA ARG A 246 0.99 3.03 2.12
C ARG A 246 1.97 4.14 2.45
N VAL A 247 2.69 3.98 3.54
CA VAL A 247 3.84 4.80 3.90
C VAL A 247 5.07 3.92 3.80
N THR A 248 5.94 4.24 2.85
CA THR A 248 7.27 3.64 2.77
C THR A 248 8.29 4.66 3.23
N ALA A 249 9.24 4.24 4.05
CA ALA A 249 10.31 5.09 4.54
C ALA A 249 11.62 4.33 4.59
N TRP A 250 12.71 4.98 4.19
CA TRP A 250 14.06 4.44 4.35
C TRP A 250 15.03 5.55 4.71
N PRO A 251 16.03 5.25 5.56
CA PRO A 251 17.04 6.24 5.92
C PRO A 251 17.88 6.61 4.69
N VAL A 252 18.28 7.88 4.61
CA VAL A 252 19.17 8.39 3.58
C VAL A 252 20.40 9.04 4.20
N THR A 253 21.55 8.88 3.56
CA THR A 253 22.81 9.46 4.02
C THR A 253 22.84 10.97 3.77
N SER A 254 23.74 11.67 4.46
CA SER A 254 23.92 13.11 4.23
C SER A 254 24.34 13.43 2.79
N GLU A 255 25.09 12.55 2.13
CA GLU A 255 25.49 12.70 0.72
C GLU A 255 24.28 12.65 -0.24
N GLN A 256 23.34 11.73 0.00
CA GLN A 256 22.11 11.61 -0.79
C GLN A 256 21.18 12.83 -0.65
N VAL A 257 21.44 13.71 0.32
CA VAL A 257 20.77 15.01 0.50
C VAL A 257 21.75 16.19 0.36
N TRP A 258 22.84 16.03 -0.39
CA TRP A 258 23.85 17.07 -0.70
C TRP A 258 24.46 17.77 0.52
N HIS A 259 24.54 17.06 1.65
CA HIS A 259 24.95 17.58 2.95
C HIS A 259 24.19 18.85 3.35
N LEU A 260 22.93 18.99 2.90
CA LEU A 260 22.05 20.06 3.33
C LEU A 260 21.71 19.89 4.81
N SER A 261 21.85 20.98 5.57
CA SER A 261 21.38 21.06 6.94
C SER A 261 19.85 21.05 6.99
N ARG A 262 19.30 20.73 8.15
CA ARG A 262 17.84 20.80 8.41
C ARG A 262 17.24 22.14 8.01
N GLN A 263 17.90 23.25 8.35
CA GLN A 263 17.38 24.57 8.03
C GLN A 263 17.47 24.87 6.52
N GLU A 264 18.52 24.43 5.84
CA GLU A 264 18.65 24.57 4.38
C GLU A 264 17.57 23.78 3.64
N VAL A 265 17.25 22.54 4.05
CA VAL A 265 16.13 21.77 3.46
C VAL A 265 14.80 22.48 3.69
N ARG A 266 14.57 23.06 4.87
CA ARG A 266 13.33 23.83 5.17
C ARG A 266 13.20 25.07 4.28
N VAL A 267 14.29 25.82 4.09
CA VAL A 267 14.34 26.97 3.16
C VAL A 267 14.10 26.53 1.72
N LEU A 268 14.76 25.45 1.29
CA LEU A 268 14.60 24.85 -0.04
C LEU A 268 13.16 24.37 -0.30
N SER A 269 12.49 23.87 0.72
CA SER A 269 11.08 23.43 0.62
C SER A 269 10.15 24.59 0.31
N GLY A 270 10.30 25.72 1.03
CA GLY A 270 9.52 26.93 0.73
C GLY A 270 9.83 27.49 -0.66
N LEU A 271 11.08 27.35 -1.12
CA LEU A 271 11.48 27.72 -2.46
C LEU A 271 10.76 26.88 -3.54
N VAL A 272 10.66 25.56 -3.35
CA VAL A 272 10.00 24.65 -4.32
C VAL A 272 8.55 25.06 -4.59
N VAL A 273 7.83 25.51 -3.57
CA VAL A 273 6.46 26.01 -3.71
C VAL A 273 6.36 27.49 -4.12
N GLY A 274 7.46 28.09 -4.59
CA GLY A 274 7.48 29.43 -5.15
C GLY A 274 7.48 30.58 -4.14
N ARG A 275 7.74 30.32 -2.85
CA ARG A 275 7.78 31.40 -1.84
C ARG A 275 8.97 32.34 -2.08
N THR A 276 8.75 33.62 -1.82
CA THR A 276 9.80 34.66 -1.81
C THR A 276 10.68 34.53 -0.58
N ASP A 277 11.88 35.13 -0.58
CA ASP A 277 12.76 35.08 0.60
C ASP A 277 12.13 35.73 1.83
N ALA A 278 11.34 36.79 1.65
CA ALA A 278 10.57 37.41 2.72
C ALA A 278 9.51 36.45 3.27
N ALA A 279 8.76 35.76 2.41
CA ALA A 279 7.75 34.78 2.86
C ALA A 279 8.37 33.56 3.56
N ILE A 280 9.51 33.06 3.05
CA ILE A 280 10.28 31.99 3.69
C ILE A 280 10.81 32.45 5.05
N ALA A 281 11.32 33.68 5.13
CA ALA A 281 11.83 34.26 6.37
C ALA A 281 10.73 34.34 7.42
N THR A 282 9.56 34.88 7.07
CA THR A 282 8.39 34.93 7.97
C THR A 282 7.95 33.53 8.40
N GLY A 283 7.78 32.60 7.46
CA GLY A 283 7.30 31.24 7.78
C GLY A 283 8.26 30.44 8.68
N LEU A 284 9.58 30.67 8.56
CA LEU A 284 10.60 29.97 9.33
C LEU A 284 11.12 30.76 10.54
N ASN A 285 10.55 31.92 10.85
CA ASN A 285 11.02 32.85 11.89
C ASN A 285 12.51 33.18 11.75
N LEU A 286 12.93 33.55 10.53
CA LEU A 286 14.28 33.96 10.18
C LEU A 286 14.29 35.41 9.69
N SER A 287 15.48 36.03 9.63
CA SER A 287 15.64 37.28 8.87
C SER A 287 15.77 37.00 7.36
N PRO A 288 15.33 37.91 6.47
CA PRO A 288 15.57 37.79 5.03
C PRO A 288 17.05 37.63 4.68
N ARG A 289 17.95 38.29 5.43
CA ARG A 289 19.40 38.14 5.29
C ARG A 289 19.85 36.70 5.60
N THR A 290 19.29 36.07 6.62
CA THR A 290 19.58 34.68 6.97
C THR A 290 19.10 33.72 5.88
N VAL A 291 17.90 33.94 5.31
CA VAL A 291 17.40 33.15 4.17
C VAL A 291 18.31 33.29 2.96
N HIS A 292 18.77 34.51 2.65
CA HIS A 292 19.73 34.74 1.58
C HIS A 292 21.02 33.94 1.78
N THR A 293 21.59 33.96 2.99
CA THR A 293 22.78 33.16 3.33
C THR A 293 22.53 31.66 3.14
N HIS A 294 21.38 31.13 3.61
CA HIS A 294 21.01 29.74 3.35
C HIS A 294 20.88 29.45 1.86
N MET A 295 20.30 30.35 1.07
CA MET A 295 20.13 30.18 -0.38
C MET A 295 21.47 30.11 -1.13
N VAL A 296 22.46 30.91 -0.72
CA VAL A 296 23.83 30.84 -1.26
C VAL A 296 24.46 29.48 -0.94
N ASN A 297 24.34 28.99 0.30
CA ASN A 297 24.88 27.69 0.68
C ASN A 297 24.17 26.53 -0.01
N ILE A 298 22.84 26.58 -0.14
CA ILE A 298 22.03 25.60 -0.85
C ILE A 298 22.51 25.49 -2.30
N ARG A 299 22.59 26.62 -3.03
CA ARG A 299 23.05 26.64 -4.42
C ARG A 299 24.44 26.05 -4.58
N ARG A 300 25.38 26.42 -3.70
CA ARG A 300 26.73 25.87 -3.68
C ARG A 300 26.72 24.35 -3.46
N LYS A 301 25.95 23.84 -2.48
CA LYS A 301 25.86 22.40 -2.18
C LYS A 301 25.17 21.59 -3.27
N LEU A 302 24.15 22.17 -3.91
CA LEU A 302 23.46 21.59 -5.05
C LEU A 302 24.25 21.75 -6.37
N GLY A 303 25.32 22.53 -6.41
CA GLY A 303 26.10 22.79 -7.62
C GLY A 303 25.29 23.48 -8.72
N VAL A 304 24.45 24.46 -8.36
CA VAL A 304 23.59 25.21 -9.29
C VAL A 304 23.80 26.71 -9.14
N ASP A 305 23.56 27.47 -10.21
CA ASP A 305 23.80 28.91 -10.23
C ASP A 305 22.54 29.71 -9.90
N ARG A 306 21.37 29.19 -10.28
CA ARG A 306 20.10 29.94 -10.17
C ARG A 306 19.19 29.39 -9.09
N ARG A 307 18.40 30.29 -8.50
CA ARG A 307 17.31 29.96 -7.55
C ARG A 307 16.34 28.95 -8.17
N THR A 308 15.95 29.17 -9.43
CA THR A 308 15.01 28.30 -10.14
C THR A 308 15.59 26.92 -10.43
N GLU A 309 16.90 26.82 -10.71
CA GLU A 309 17.60 25.53 -10.86
C GLU A 309 17.63 24.76 -9.53
N ALA A 310 17.86 25.45 -8.40
CA ALA A 310 17.78 24.83 -7.08
C ALA A 310 16.38 24.28 -6.79
N ALA A 311 15.33 25.04 -7.10
CA ALA A 311 13.94 24.59 -6.99
C ALA A 311 13.66 23.37 -7.88
N ALA A 312 14.03 23.43 -9.15
CA ALA A 312 13.82 22.34 -10.11
C ALA A 312 14.53 21.05 -9.69
N ARG A 313 15.78 21.15 -9.22
CA ARG A 313 16.55 19.99 -8.74
C ARG A 313 15.91 19.38 -7.48
N ALA A 314 15.45 20.22 -6.56
CA ALA A 314 14.75 19.77 -5.36
C ALA A 314 13.43 19.07 -5.69
N THR A 315 12.63 19.62 -6.60
CA THR A 315 11.40 18.98 -7.10
C THR A 315 11.69 17.63 -7.74
N ALA A 316 12.65 17.56 -8.67
CA ALA A 316 12.99 16.32 -9.39
C ALA A 316 13.46 15.19 -8.46
N THR A 317 14.01 15.54 -7.30
CA THR A 317 14.57 14.58 -6.33
C THR A 317 13.72 14.41 -5.08
N ALA A 318 12.55 15.04 -5.03
CA ALA A 318 11.67 15.11 -3.88
C ALA A 318 12.38 15.56 -2.58
N THR A 319 13.34 16.48 -2.71
CA THR A 319 14.15 17.03 -1.61
C THR A 319 13.42 18.18 -0.96
N VAL A 320 12.29 17.85 -0.33
CA VAL A 320 11.37 18.79 0.31
C VAL A 320 10.85 18.20 1.62
N VAL A 321 10.58 19.04 2.61
CA VAL A 321 9.92 18.68 3.86
C VAL A 321 8.56 19.36 3.87
N PRO A 322 7.45 18.60 3.83
CA PRO A 322 6.11 19.15 3.87
C PRO A 322 5.84 19.81 5.21
N GLY A 323 4.99 20.83 5.20
CA GLY A 323 4.54 21.52 6.40
C GLY A 323 4.04 22.94 6.12
N PRO A 324 3.21 23.51 7.00
CA PRO A 324 2.59 24.82 6.77
C PRO A 324 3.63 25.94 6.62
N ALA A 325 4.68 25.90 7.44
CA ALA A 325 5.80 26.84 7.43
C ALA A 325 6.82 26.60 6.30
N THR A 326 6.85 25.40 5.71
CA THR A 326 7.79 25.02 4.66
C THR A 326 7.07 24.94 3.31
N ALA A 327 6.52 23.77 2.98
CA ALA A 327 5.82 23.48 1.74
C ALA A 327 4.50 22.77 2.08
N PRO A 328 3.35 23.47 2.03
CA PRO A 328 2.05 22.84 2.26
C PRO A 328 1.83 21.68 1.28
N VAL A 329 1.24 20.58 1.76
CA VAL A 329 1.01 19.39 0.91
C VAL A 329 0.13 19.72 -0.29
N ALA A 330 -0.86 20.61 -0.13
CA ALA A 330 -1.70 21.08 -1.24
C ALA A 330 -0.91 21.79 -2.35
N GLU A 331 0.17 22.50 -2.02
CA GLU A 331 1.04 23.17 -2.99
C GLU A 331 1.98 22.16 -3.67
N LEU A 332 2.58 21.25 -2.89
CA LEU A 332 3.41 20.15 -3.42
C LEU A 332 2.61 19.23 -4.36
N ALA A 333 1.37 18.92 -3.99
CA ALA A 333 0.43 18.11 -4.77
C ALA A 333 0.18 18.67 -6.17
N ARG A 334 0.15 20.00 -6.32
CA ARG A 334 0.00 20.66 -7.63
C ARG A 334 1.26 20.46 -8.47
N ILE A 335 2.43 20.67 -7.88
CA ILE A 335 3.72 20.56 -8.56
C ILE A 335 3.98 19.13 -9.05
N TYR A 336 3.70 18.12 -8.23
CA TYR A 336 3.96 16.72 -8.60
C TYR A 336 2.93 16.14 -9.56
N ARG A 337 1.69 16.64 -9.57
CA ARG A 337 0.67 16.24 -10.55
C ARG A 337 1.07 16.59 -11.98
N ASP A 338 1.72 17.73 -12.16
CA ASP A 338 2.13 18.21 -13.49
C ASP A 338 3.47 17.61 -13.94
N SER A 339 4.20 16.92 -13.05
CA SER A 339 5.56 16.42 -13.31
C SER A 339 5.62 14.96 -13.78
N PHE A 340 4.55 14.17 -13.60
CA PHE A 340 4.48 12.77 -14.02
C PHE A 340 3.12 12.48 -14.67
N PRO A 341 3.03 12.29 -15.99
CA PRO A 341 1.78 11.89 -16.62
C PRO A 341 1.38 10.49 -16.11
N THR A 342 0.11 10.36 -15.75
CA THR A 342 -0.59 9.14 -15.29
C THR A 342 -0.43 7.96 -16.22
#